data_AF-A0A8T5W6V7-F1
#
_entry.id   AF-A0A8T5W6V7-F1
#
_cell.length_a   1.000
_cell.length_b   1.000
_cell.length_c   1.000
_cell.angle_alpha   90.00
_cell.angle_beta   90.00
_cell.angle_gamma   90.00
#
_symmetry.space_group_name_H-M   'P 1'
#
loop_
_entity.id
_entity.type
_entity.pdbx_description
1 polymer ?
#
loop_
_entity_poly.entity_id
_entity_poly.type
_entity_poly.pdbx_seq_one_letter_code
_entity_poly.pdbx_strand_id
1 'polypeptide(L)'
;SDHYDVYLQKEDNPCSRTVEGHYELDRFEYWGARLPYQPAGAVDGKVMDSNMAKDLSFWARWGSSSGMAFDAKKFLAEHTQYSHLEGYLKDRPTQPWTLFRTDEGK
;
A
#
# COMPACT_ATOMS: atom_id res chain seq x y z
N SER A 1 9.92 -5.09 -5.06
CA SER A 1 8.99 -3.96 -4.87
C SER A 1 9.59 -2.76 -5.56
N ASP A 2 8.79 -1.74 -5.87
CA ASP A 2 9.33 -0.47 -6.36
C ASP A 2 9.46 0.50 -5.19
N HIS A 3 10.50 0.29 -4.38
CA HIS A 3 10.80 1.06 -3.15
C HIS A 3 12.04 1.92 -3.28
N TYR A 4 12.54 2.16 -4.50
CA TYR A 4 13.66 3.06 -4.69
C TYR A 4 13.21 4.51 -4.55
N ASP A 5 13.73 5.21 -3.54
CA ASP A 5 13.47 6.64 -3.33
C ASP A 5 14.40 7.45 -4.22
N VAL A 6 13.89 7.87 -5.39
CA VAL A 6 14.64 8.65 -6.38
C VAL A 6 15.10 10.01 -5.86
N TYR A 7 14.41 10.58 -4.86
CA TYR A 7 14.75 11.90 -4.33
C TYR A 7 15.96 11.82 -3.39
N LEU A 8 16.00 10.82 -2.52
CA LEU A 8 17.14 10.58 -1.61
C LEU A 8 18.21 9.64 -2.18
N GLN A 9 17.96 9.05 -3.36
CA GLN A 9 18.79 8.01 -3.97
C GLN A 9 19.02 6.84 -3.03
N LYS A 10 17.95 6.37 -2.38
CA LYS A 10 18.01 5.32 -1.37
C LYS A 10 17.26 4.07 -1.85
N GLU A 11 17.99 2.96 -1.90
CA GLU A 11 17.45 1.62 -2.13
C GLU A 11 16.55 1.17 -0.98
N ASP A 12 15.52 0.38 -1.30
CA ASP A 12 14.58 -0.23 -0.34
C ASP A 12 14.08 0.75 0.74
N ASN A 13 13.63 1.93 0.31
CA ASN A 13 13.08 2.97 1.16
C ASN A 13 11.56 3.13 0.94
N PRO A 14 10.73 2.19 1.43
CA PRO A 14 9.28 2.33 1.35
C PRO A 14 8.85 3.61 2.08
N CYS A 15 8.34 4.57 1.32
CA CYS A 15 7.93 5.88 1.82
C CYS A 15 6.91 6.51 0.86
N SER A 16 6.51 7.76 1.10
CA SER A 16 5.48 8.43 0.30
C SER A 16 5.93 8.78 -1.13
N ARG A 17 7.22 8.64 -1.44
CA ARG A 17 7.87 9.08 -2.68
C ARG A 17 8.17 7.94 -3.66
N THR A 18 7.70 6.74 -3.35
CA THR A 18 7.83 5.54 -4.19
C THR A 18 6.51 5.24 -4.91
N VAL A 19 6.53 4.41 -5.95
CA VAL A 19 5.31 4.05 -6.70
C VAL A 19 4.31 3.37 -5.78
N GLU A 20 4.80 2.48 -4.92
CA GLU A 20 4.02 1.95 -3.82
C GLU A 20 4.16 2.84 -2.59
N GLY A 21 3.38 3.92 -2.56
CA GLY A 21 3.45 4.87 -1.45
C GLY A 21 3.17 4.23 -0.09
N HIS A 22 4.11 4.38 0.85
CA HIS A 22 4.00 3.98 2.25
C HIS A 22 4.10 5.22 3.16
N TYR A 23 2.99 5.93 3.36
CA TYR A 23 3.03 7.23 4.06
C TYR A 23 3.12 7.02 5.57
N GLU A 24 2.70 5.85 6.05
CA GLU A 24 2.81 5.39 7.42
C GLU A 24 4.27 5.21 7.86
N LEU A 25 5.21 5.18 6.91
CA LEU A 25 6.65 5.09 7.13
C LEU A 25 7.38 6.41 6.84
N ASP A 26 6.68 7.43 6.34
CA ASP A 26 7.28 8.70 5.93
C ASP A 26 7.08 9.81 6.98
N ARG A 27 8.19 10.44 7.38
CA ARG A 27 8.19 11.57 8.32
C ARG A 27 7.76 12.88 7.67
N PHE A 28 7.66 12.93 6.35
CA PHE A 28 7.40 14.14 5.57
C PHE A 28 8.39 15.28 5.86
N GLU A 29 9.65 14.97 6.15
CA GLU A 29 10.70 15.94 6.50
C GLU A 29 10.90 17.02 5.43
N TYR A 30 10.62 16.69 4.17
CA TYR A 30 10.76 17.58 3.02
C TYR A 30 9.42 18.10 2.48
N TRP A 31 8.30 17.85 3.18
CA TRP A 31 6.97 18.30 2.77
C TRP A 31 6.11 18.71 3.98
N GLY A 32 6.40 19.89 4.55
CA GLY A 32 5.77 20.39 5.78
C GLY A 32 4.25 20.64 5.73
N ALA A 33 3.60 20.50 4.57
CA ALA A 33 2.13 20.57 4.47
C ALA A 33 1.44 19.25 4.85
N ARG A 34 2.20 18.16 5.04
CA ARG A 34 1.68 16.85 5.46
C ARG A 34 2.11 16.54 6.89
N LEU A 35 1.22 15.85 7.61
CA LEU A 35 1.55 15.33 8.94
C LEU A 35 2.45 14.09 8.80
N PRO A 36 3.45 13.89 9.68
CA PRO A 36 4.27 12.69 9.70
C PRO A 36 3.47 11.42 9.92
N TYR A 37 3.85 10.34 9.22
CA TYR A 37 3.33 8.98 9.38
C TYR A 37 1.84 8.83 9.09
N GLN A 38 1.31 9.54 8.10
CA GLN A 38 -0.11 9.42 7.74
C GLN A 38 -0.47 7.96 7.41
N PRO A 39 -1.54 7.38 7.99
CA PRO A 39 -1.99 6.02 7.66
C PRO A 39 -2.69 6.00 6.30
N ALA A 40 -1.91 6.21 5.25
CA ALA A 40 -2.33 6.36 3.86
C ALA A 40 -1.25 5.77 2.94
N GLY A 41 -1.60 5.51 1.69
CA GLY A 41 -0.67 4.92 0.73
C GLY A 41 -1.36 4.01 -0.26
N ALA A 42 -0.57 3.13 -0.87
CA ALA A 42 -1.07 2.08 -1.74
C ALA A 42 -1.84 1.02 -0.92
N VAL A 43 -3.07 0.72 -1.34
CA VAL A 43 -3.96 -0.22 -0.64
C VAL A 43 -4.40 -1.40 -1.51
N ASP A 44 -3.96 -1.44 -2.76
CA ASP A 44 -4.14 -2.55 -3.67
C ASP A 44 -3.04 -2.55 -4.75
N GLY A 45 -3.00 -3.63 -5.53
CA GLY A 45 -2.29 -3.69 -6.80
C GLY A 45 -3.17 -4.41 -7.81
N LYS A 46 -3.22 -3.91 -9.06
CA LYS A 46 -3.92 -4.58 -10.17
C LYS A 46 -3.05 -4.51 -11.41
N VAL A 47 -2.97 -5.61 -12.15
CA VAL A 47 -2.22 -5.68 -13.41
C VAL A 47 -2.96 -6.53 -14.44
N MET A 48 -2.93 -6.06 -15.68
CA MET A 48 -3.61 -6.66 -16.83
C MET A 48 -2.72 -6.47 -18.05
N ASP A 49 -2.68 -7.49 -18.91
CA ASP A 49 -2.04 -7.45 -20.22
C ASP A 49 -3.12 -7.56 -21.31
N SER A 50 -2.71 -7.45 -22.58
CA SER A 50 -3.64 -7.45 -23.71
C SER A 50 -4.40 -8.76 -23.90
N ASN A 51 -3.92 -9.89 -23.38
CA ASN A 51 -4.64 -11.16 -23.45
C ASN A 51 -5.66 -11.25 -22.32
N MET A 52 -5.24 -10.93 -21.10
CA MET A 52 -6.12 -10.83 -19.94
C MET A 52 -7.31 -9.88 -20.21
N ALA A 53 -7.05 -8.74 -20.86
CA ALA A 53 -8.08 -7.77 -21.25
C ALA A 53 -9.15 -8.37 -22.18
N LYS A 54 -8.75 -9.21 -23.16
CA LYS A 54 -9.70 -9.88 -24.07
C LYS A 54 -10.60 -10.85 -23.32
N ASP A 55 -10.05 -11.49 -22.29
CA ASP A 55 -10.74 -12.48 -21.47
C ASP A 55 -11.45 -11.84 -20.26
N LEU A 56 -11.47 -10.50 -20.17
CA LEU A 56 -11.99 -9.74 -19.03
C LEU A 56 -11.44 -10.23 -17.68
N SER A 57 -10.13 -10.44 -17.64
CA SER A 57 -9.41 -10.93 -16.47
C SER A 57 -8.29 -9.97 -16.05
N PHE A 58 -7.87 -10.04 -14.79
CA PHE A 58 -6.74 -9.29 -14.26
C PHE A 58 -6.22 -9.92 -12.97
N TRP A 59 -4.93 -9.76 -12.69
CA TRP A 59 -4.39 -10.06 -11.37
C TRP A 59 -4.65 -8.88 -10.43
N ALA A 60 -5.10 -9.17 -9.23
CA ALA A 60 -5.20 -8.17 -8.17
C ALA A 60 -4.70 -8.71 -6.83
N ARG A 61 -4.26 -7.78 -5.99
CA ARG A 61 -3.86 -8.02 -4.61
C ARG A 61 -4.49 -6.96 -3.73
N TRP A 62 -5.11 -7.39 -2.64
CA TRP A 62 -5.63 -6.50 -1.61
C TRP A 62 -4.51 -6.17 -0.61
N GLY A 63 -4.32 -4.88 -0.31
CA GLY A 63 -3.18 -4.38 0.45
C GLY A 63 -2.02 -3.96 -0.45
N SER A 64 -0.85 -3.75 0.15
CA SER A 64 0.36 -3.40 -0.59
C SER A 64 0.65 -4.42 -1.70
N SER A 65 0.89 -3.91 -2.91
CA SER A 65 1.31 -4.66 -4.09
C SER A 65 2.61 -5.49 -3.88
N SER A 66 3.59 -4.97 -3.12
CA SER A 66 4.79 -5.73 -2.71
C SER A 66 4.48 -6.78 -1.66
N GLY A 67 3.44 -6.56 -0.86
CA GLY A 67 2.98 -7.49 0.17
C GLY A 67 3.39 -7.13 1.57
N MET A 68 3.89 -5.91 1.77
CA MET A 68 4.11 -5.39 3.11
C MET A 68 2.78 -5.35 3.86
N ALA A 69 2.76 -5.98 5.03
CA ALA A 69 1.59 -5.95 5.89
C ALA A 69 1.52 -4.61 6.65
N PHE A 70 0.30 -4.14 6.88
CA PHE A 70 0.01 -3.04 7.78
C PHE A 70 -0.73 -3.56 9.02
N ASP A 71 -0.12 -3.36 10.19
CA ASP A 71 -0.70 -3.66 11.50
C ASP A 71 -1.21 -2.34 12.11
N ALA A 72 -2.53 -2.17 12.13
CA ALA A 72 -3.16 -0.94 12.59
C ALA A 72 -2.95 -0.73 14.09
N LYS A 73 -2.94 -1.80 14.89
CA LYS A 73 -2.76 -1.69 16.34
C LYS A 73 -1.34 -1.27 16.68
N LYS A 74 -0.34 -1.88 16.05
CA LYS A 74 1.07 -1.51 16.19
C LYS A 74 1.28 -0.06 15.76
N PHE A 75 0.75 0.30 14.58
CA PHE A 75 0.85 1.66 14.05
C PHE A 75 0.26 2.69 15.03
N LEU A 76 -0.94 2.46 15.57
CA LEU A 76 -1.58 3.40 16.52
C LEU A 76 -0.85 3.51 17.86
N ALA A 77 -0.14 2.45 18.28
CA ALA A 77 0.71 2.48 19.47
C ALA A 77 1.99 3.31 19.24
N GLU A 78 2.56 3.26 18.04
CA GLU A 78 3.74 4.03 17.64
C GLU A 78 3.41 5.49 17.27
N HIS A 79 2.17 5.74 16.81
CA HIS A 79 1.72 7.02 16.28
C HIS A 79 0.38 7.46 16.91
N THR A 80 0.44 7.80 18.20
CA THR A 80 -0.73 8.18 19.00
C THR A 80 -1.45 9.45 18.51
N GLN A 81 -0.82 10.26 17.66
CA GLN A 81 -1.50 11.38 16.99
C GLN A 81 -2.70 10.92 16.13
N TYR A 82 -2.73 9.64 15.74
CA TYR A 82 -3.81 9.02 14.98
C TYR A 82 -4.77 8.18 15.83
N SER A 83 -4.69 8.20 17.18
CA SER A 83 -5.55 7.39 18.06
C SER A 83 -7.06 7.60 17.86
N HIS A 84 -7.48 8.75 17.33
CA HIS A 84 -8.88 8.99 16.97
C HIS A 84 -9.41 8.04 15.86
N LEU A 85 -8.52 7.33 15.15
CA LEU A 85 -8.86 6.29 14.17
C LEU A 85 -9.00 4.90 14.78
N GLU A 86 -8.81 4.74 16.09
CA GLU A 86 -8.99 3.45 16.76
C GLU A 86 -10.40 2.88 16.48
N GLY A 87 -10.46 1.59 16.14
CA GLY A 87 -11.68 0.91 15.70
C GLY A 87 -12.06 1.13 14.22
N TYR A 88 -11.59 2.22 13.60
CA TYR A 88 -11.84 2.52 12.18
C TYR A 88 -10.69 2.08 11.27
N LEU A 89 -9.45 2.27 11.72
CA LEU A 89 -8.27 1.82 11.00
C LEU A 89 -8.22 0.29 11.02
N LYS A 90 -8.08 -0.33 9.84
CA LYS A 90 -8.11 -1.78 9.67
C LYS A 90 -6.74 -2.29 9.25
N ASP A 91 -6.40 -3.48 9.72
CA ASP A 91 -5.21 -4.18 9.26
C ASP A 91 -5.26 -4.42 7.74
N ARG A 92 -4.09 -4.48 7.14
CA ARG A 92 -3.87 -4.96 5.78
C ARG A 92 -2.82 -6.07 5.82
N PRO A 93 -3.17 -7.29 6.23
CA PRO A 93 -2.25 -8.41 6.20
C PRO A 93 -1.84 -8.71 4.75
N THR A 94 -0.67 -9.30 4.57
CA THR A 94 -0.19 -9.80 3.27
C THR A 94 -1.21 -10.77 2.67
N GLN A 95 -1.72 -10.45 1.48
CA GLN A 95 -2.60 -11.34 0.70
C GLN A 95 -1.86 -11.90 -0.52
N PRO A 96 -2.29 -13.04 -1.09
CA PRO A 96 -1.76 -13.50 -2.38
C PRO A 96 -2.21 -12.56 -3.51
N TRP A 97 -1.48 -12.59 -4.63
CA TRP A 97 -2.04 -12.15 -5.90
C TRP A 97 -3.10 -13.16 -6.34
N THR A 98 -4.26 -12.68 -6.75
CA THR A 98 -5.40 -13.49 -7.20
C THR A 98 -5.80 -13.06 -8.60
N LEU A 99 -5.96 -14.02 -9.51
CA LEU A 99 -6.48 -13.77 -10.84
C LEU A 99 -7.99 -13.72 -10.74
N PHE A 100 -8.59 -12.62 -11.18
CA PHE A 100 -10.03 -12.44 -11.33
C PHE A 100 -10.39 -12.56 -12.80
N ARG A 101 -11.51 -13.22 -13.11
CA ARG A 101 -11.98 -13.46 -14.48
C ARG A 101 -13.50 -13.69 -14.50
N THR A 102 -14.13 -13.51 -15.65
CA THR A 102 -15.60 -13.53 -15.77
C THR A 102 -16.26 -14.91 -15.67
N ASP A 103 -15.48 -16.00 -15.75
CA ASP A 103 -15.92 -17.38 -15.59
C ASP A 103 -15.83 -17.90 -14.14
N GLU A 104 -15.21 -17.15 -13.22
CA GLU A 104 -15.17 -17.50 -11.80
C GLU A 104 -16.56 -17.27 -11.15
N GLY A 105 -17.25 -18.35 -10.81
CA GLY A 105 -18.56 -18.33 -10.16
C GLY A 105 -19.73 -18.86 -11.00
N LYS A 106 -19.47 -19.45 -12.17
CA LYS A 106 -20.42 -20.34 -12.86
C LYS A 106 -20.24 -21.79 -12.46
#